data_AF-T1CD33-F1
#
_entry.id   AF-T1CD33-F1
#
_cell.length_a   1.000
_cell.length_b   1.000
_cell.length_c   1.000
_cell.angle_alpha   90.00
_cell.angle_beta   90.00
_cell.angle_gamma   90.00
#
_symmetry.space_group_name_H-M   'P 1'
#
loop_
_entity.id
_entity.type
_entity.pdbx_description
1 polymer ?
#
loop_
_entity_poly.entity_id
_entity_poly.type
_entity_poly.pdbx_seq_one_letter_code
_entity_poly.pdbx_strand_id
1 'polypeptide(L)'
;GFSRIIGKDQGGVGTPKDFYGVNADGKAFTQFISDYVSRNDRWNSPKYLIGESYGTTRSAVLVNDLQQQGMDFNGVVLMSSILNFETDSFNPGNDLPYISFLPSYAAVACYHKVTQCPADLPAYLQQVKNFARGEYASALMLGSSLPAAEKAQIVQKLAQYDRPQAKLH
;
A
#
# COMPACT_ATOMS: atom_id res chain seq x y z
N GLY A 1 12.37 15.33 1.83
CA GLY A 1 12.80 16.36 0.86
C GLY A 1 12.26 15.96 -0.49
N PHE A 2 11.44 16.79 -1.11
CA PHE A 2 10.84 16.46 -2.40
C PHE A 2 11.83 16.79 -3.51
N SER A 3 12.28 15.78 -4.23
CA SER A 3 13.08 15.93 -5.44
C SER A 3 12.27 16.71 -6.49
N ARG A 4 12.92 17.67 -7.17
CA ARG A 4 12.29 18.55 -8.17
C ARG A 4 12.79 18.17 -9.57
N ILE A 5 11.86 17.97 -10.50
CA ILE A 5 12.18 17.78 -11.91
C ILE A 5 12.61 19.13 -12.49
N ILE A 6 13.78 19.16 -13.15
CA ILE A 6 14.25 20.32 -13.90
C ILE A 6 13.85 20.11 -15.36
N GLY A 7 12.86 20.86 -15.80
CA GLY A 7 12.37 20.84 -17.18
C GLY A 7 13.31 21.58 -18.13
N LYS A 8 13.00 21.50 -19.43
CA LYS A 8 13.73 22.20 -20.50
C LYS A 8 13.78 23.72 -20.32
N ASP A 9 12.76 24.27 -19.70
CA ASP A 9 12.64 25.68 -19.30
C ASP A 9 13.69 26.09 -18.24
N GLN A 10 14.28 25.13 -17.54
CA GLN A 10 15.31 25.34 -16.51
C GLN A 10 16.66 24.73 -16.90
N GLY A 11 16.87 24.39 -18.18
CA GLY A 11 18.11 23.80 -18.69
C GLY A 11 18.25 22.30 -18.44
N GLY A 12 17.20 21.63 -17.95
CA GLY A 12 17.16 20.17 -17.78
C GLY A 12 16.49 19.45 -18.97
N VAL A 13 16.58 18.12 -19.01
CA VAL A 13 15.91 17.30 -20.04
C VAL A 13 14.83 16.38 -19.45
N GLY A 14 14.53 16.51 -18.15
CA GLY A 14 13.63 15.60 -17.43
C GLY A 14 12.16 15.82 -17.78
N THR A 15 11.45 14.72 -18.05
CA THR A 15 10.00 14.70 -18.19
C THR A 15 9.34 13.99 -17.00
N PRO A 16 8.03 14.22 -16.73
CA PRO A 16 7.30 13.45 -15.72
C PRO A 16 7.39 11.93 -15.92
N LYS A 17 7.47 11.46 -17.17
CA LYS A 17 7.66 10.03 -17.48
C LYS A 17 9.02 9.49 -17.01
N ASP A 18 10.06 10.32 -16.98
CA ASP A 18 11.39 9.95 -16.49
C ASP A 18 11.44 9.89 -14.96
N PHE A 19 10.48 10.52 -14.27
CA PHE A 19 10.44 10.61 -12.81
C PHE A 19 9.39 9.68 -12.18
N TYR A 20 8.29 9.43 -12.88
CA TYR A 20 7.19 8.57 -12.42
C TYR A 20 7.19 7.17 -13.05
N GLY A 21 8.07 6.91 -14.02
CA GLY A 21 8.30 5.57 -14.55
C GLY A 21 9.26 4.77 -13.66
N VAL A 22 8.83 3.58 -13.24
CA VAL A 22 9.58 2.68 -12.34
C VAL A 22 11.05 2.48 -12.76
N ASN A 23 11.32 2.45 -14.06
CA ASN A 23 12.65 2.15 -14.61
C ASN A 23 13.58 3.37 -14.74
N ALA A 24 13.04 4.56 -15.02
CA ALA A 24 13.86 5.77 -15.19
C ALA A 24 14.30 6.34 -13.84
N ASP A 25 13.43 6.25 -12.84
CA ASP A 25 13.72 6.60 -11.45
C ASP A 25 14.80 5.68 -10.85
N GLY A 26 14.71 4.37 -11.10
CA GLY A 26 15.68 3.39 -10.61
C GLY A 26 17.11 3.69 -11.06
N LYS A 27 17.33 3.96 -12.35
CA LYS A 27 18.67 4.29 -12.88
C LYS A 27 19.25 5.57 -12.29
N ALA A 28 18.43 6.61 -12.14
CA ALA A 28 18.86 7.87 -11.55
C ALA A 28 19.31 7.67 -10.09
N PHE A 29 18.56 6.90 -9.31
CA PHE A 29 18.91 6.59 -7.93
C PHE A 29 20.15 5.69 -7.83
N THR A 30 20.29 4.68 -8.69
CA THR A 30 21.47 3.82 -8.75
C THR A 30 22.72 4.66 -9.02
N GLN A 31 22.67 5.54 -10.03
CA GLN A 31 23.78 6.44 -10.34
C GLN A 31 24.12 7.37 -9.16
N PHE A 32 23.10 7.98 -8.56
CA PHE A 32 23.29 8.87 -7.40
C PHE A 32 23.98 8.16 -6.23
N ILE A 33 23.55 6.93 -5.89
CA ILE A 33 24.13 6.16 -4.79
C ILE A 33 25.57 5.76 -5.12
N SER A 34 25.84 5.28 -6.33
CA SER A 34 27.20 4.92 -6.78
C SER A 34 28.14 6.13 -6.74
N ASP A 35 27.70 7.31 -7.18
CA ASP A 35 28.46 8.54 -7.13
C ASP A 35 28.71 8.99 -5.70
N TYR A 36 27.68 8.96 -4.84
CA TYR A 36 27.82 9.32 -3.43
C TYR A 36 28.81 8.41 -2.72
N VAL A 37 28.69 7.09 -2.89
CA VAL A 37 29.58 6.10 -2.26
C VAL A 37 31.02 6.30 -2.73
N SER A 38 31.23 6.53 -4.02
CA SER A 38 32.57 6.75 -4.59
C SER A 38 33.19 8.06 -4.11
N ARG A 39 32.43 9.16 -4.14
CA ARG A 39 32.94 10.49 -3.73
C ARG A 39 33.25 10.59 -2.23
N ASN A 40 32.68 9.71 -1.42
CA ASN A 40 32.85 9.71 0.03
C ASN A 40 33.71 8.53 0.53
N ASP A 41 34.34 7.77 -0.38
CA ASP A 41 35.18 6.61 -0.06
C ASP A 41 34.47 5.55 0.82
N ARG A 42 33.19 5.30 0.53
CA ARG A 42 32.31 4.43 1.34
C ARG A 42 32.09 3.04 0.78
N TRP A 43 32.85 2.60 -0.23
CA TRP A 43 32.66 1.29 -0.87
C TRP A 43 32.68 0.13 0.14
N ASN A 44 33.59 0.18 1.12
CA ASN A 44 33.71 -0.84 2.17
C ASN A 44 32.85 -0.56 3.42
N SER A 45 32.12 0.56 3.46
CA SER A 45 31.26 0.87 4.61
C SER A 45 30.04 -0.06 4.64
N PRO A 46 29.51 -0.38 5.84
CA PRO A 46 28.24 -1.05 5.94
C PRO A 46 27.12 -0.21 5.31
N LYS A 47 26.26 -0.83 4.51
CA LYS A 47 25.19 -0.16 3.76
C LYS A 47 23.84 -0.82 4.04
N TYR A 48 22.85 0.00 4.34
CA TYR A 48 21.46 -0.40 4.51
C TYR A 48 20.58 0.45 3.62
N LEU A 49 19.61 -0.19 2.95
CA LEU A 49 18.58 0.52 2.20
C LEU A 49 17.24 0.41 2.93
N ILE A 50 16.54 1.53 3.05
CA ILE A 50 15.23 1.60 3.71
C ILE A 50 14.22 2.14 2.71
N GLY A 51 13.12 1.40 2.51
CA GLY A 51 12.01 1.82 1.67
C GLY A 51 10.70 1.82 2.46
N GLU A 52 9.83 2.80 2.19
CA GLU A 52 8.48 2.87 2.74
C GLU A 52 7.43 2.81 1.63
N SER A 53 6.35 2.03 1.81
CA SER A 53 5.23 1.94 0.87
C SER A 53 5.73 1.57 -0.54
N TYR A 54 5.45 2.38 -1.57
CA TYR A 54 5.98 2.18 -2.92
C TYR A 54 7.52 2.19 -3.00
N GLY A 55 8.17 2.88 -2.07
CA GLY A 55 9.62 2.87 -1.89
C GLY A 55 10.18 1.50 -1.55
N THR A 56 9.35 0.55 -1.09
CA THR A 56 9.77 -0.83 -0.83
C THR A 56 10.02 -1.61 -2.11
N THR A 57 9.12 -1.50 -3.10
CA THR A 57 9.31 -2.06 -4.45
C THR A 57 10.53 -1.44 -5.13
N ARG A 58 10.70 -0.12 -5.02
CA ARG A 58 11.88 0.58 -5.53
C ARG A 58 13.16 0.10 -4.86
N SER A 59 13.13 -0.11 -3.54
CA SER A 59 14.30 -0.60 -2.79
C SER A 59 14.76 -1.97 -3.25
N ALA A 60 13.82 -2.87 -3.57
CA ALA A 60 14.14 -4.19 -4.10
C ALA A 60 14.85 -4.10 -5.47
N VAL A 61 14.32 -3.29 -6.40
CA VAL A 61 14.94 -3.07 -7.72
C VAL A 61 16.31 -2.41 -7.58
N LEU A 62 16.41 -1.39 -6.73
CA LEU A 62 17.64 -0.62 -6.53
C LEU A 62 18.78 -1.46 -5.97
N VAL A 63 18.49 -2.33 -5.00
CA VAL A 63 19.48 -3.26 -4.43
C VAL A 63 19.99 -4.22 -5.49
N ASN A 64 19.09 -4.78 -6.30
CA ASN A 64 19.49 -5.66 -7.40
C ASN A 64 20.42 -4.94 -8.39
N ASP A 65 20.06 -3.74 -8.82
CA ASP A 65 20.84 -2.99 -9.80
C ASP A 65 22.21 -2.58 -9.27
N LEU A 66 22.29 -2.14 -8.00
CA LEU A 66 23.55 -1.78 -7.35
C LEU A 66 24.44 -3.00 -7.07
N GLN A 67 23.86 -4.15 -6.72
CA GLN A 67 24.62 -5.39 -6.59
C GLN A 67 25.21 -5.86 -7.92
N GLN A 68 24.48 -5.70 -9.04
CA GLN A 68 25.03 -5.98 -10.37
C GLN A 68 26.21 -5.06 -10.74
N GLN A 69 26.34 -3.91 -10.07
CA GLN A 69 27.49 -3.00 -10.18
C GLN A 69 28.59 -3.26 -9.14
N GLY A 70 28.50 -4.35 -8.38
CA GLY A 70 29.50 -4.73 -7.38
C GLY A 70 29.36 -4.01 -6.03
N MET A 71 28.22 -3.37 -5.76
CA MET A 71 27.95 -2.75 -4.47
C MET A 71 27.16 -3.67 -3.55
N ASP A 72 27.82 -4.16 -2.49
CA ASP A 72 27.19 -5.00 -1.47
C ASP A 72 26.44 -4.20 -0.39
N PHE A 73 25.39 -4.84 0.15
CA PHE A 73 24.52 -4.34 1.21
C PHE A 73 24.50 -5.30 2.41
N ASN A 74 24.39 -4.74 3.60
CA ASN A 74 24.29 -5.49 4.87
C ASN A 74 22.85 -5.74 5.28
N GLY A 75 21.89 -5.04 4.67
CA GLY A 75 20.47 -5.28 4.89
C GLY A 75 19.57 -4.33 4.11
N VAL A 76 18.31 -4.76 3.97
CA VAL A 76 17.24 -3.96 3.38
C VAL A 76 16.08 -3.96 4.37
N VAL A 77 15.57 -2.78 4.71
CA VAL A 77 14.44 -2.60 5.61
C VAL A 77 13.25 -2.11 4.80
N LEU A 78 12.16 -2.85 4.85
CA LEU A 78 10.94 -2.54 4.12
C LEU A 78 9.82 -2.20 5.10
N MET A 79 9.30 -0.98 5.01
CA MET A 79 8.24 -0.47 5.88
C MET A 79 6.96 -0.30 5.08
N SER A 80 5.83 -0.80 5.61
CA SER A 80 4.53 -0.66 4.96
C SER A 80 4.48 -1.23 3.53
N SER A 81 5.18 -2.34 3.28
CA SER A 81 5.15 -3.02 1.98
C SER A 81 3.78 -3.61 1.70
N ILE A 82 3.21 -3.25 0.55
CA ILE A 82 2.19 -4.06 -0.08
C ILE A 82 2.93 -5.17 -0.82
N LEU A 83 3.11 -6.32 -0.16
CA LEU A 83 3.70 -7.50 -0.79
C LEU A 83 2.73 -8.18 -1.77
N ASN A 84 1.43 -7.92 -1.62
CA ASN A 84 0.39 -8.40 -2.52
C ASN A 84 -0.45 -7.21 -3.03
N PHE A 85 -0.19 -6.75 -4.25
CA PHE A 85 -0.91 -5.62 -4.84
C PHE A 85 -2.41 -5.90 -5.03
N GLU A 86 -2.83 -7.16 -5.05
CA GLU A 86 -4.25 -7.51 -5.08
C GLU A 86 -4.99 -7.08 -3.80
N THR A 87 -4.31 -6.89 -2.66
CA THR A 87 -5.00 -6.37 -1.46
C THR A 87 -5.34 -4.89 -1.54
N ASP A 88 -4.84 -4.17 -2.53
CA ASP A 88 -5.02 -2.71 -2.73
C ASP A 88 -5.72 -2.38 -4.07
N SER A 89 -6.06 -3.40 -4.86
CA SER A 89 -6.65 -3.25 -6.20
C SER A 89 -8.16 -3.53 -6.20
N PHE A 90 -8.98 -2.48 -6.18
CA PHE A 90 -10.45 -2.60 -6.25
C PHE A 90 -10.98 -2.87 -7.67
N ASN A 91 -10.24 -3.61 -8.48
CA ASN A 91 -10.64 -3.96 -9.84
C ASN A 91 -11.83 -4.95 -9.82
N PRO A 92 -12.72 -4.91 -10.84
CA PRO A 92 -13.80 -5.89 -10.95
C PRO A 92 -13.26 -7.33 -10.90
N GLY A 93 -13.80 -8.14 -9.98
CA GLY A 93 -13.38 -9.52 -9.76
C GLY A 93 -12.32 -9.71 -8.67
N ASN A 94 -11.86 -8.63 -8.01
CA ASN A 94 -11.00 -8.71 -6.84
C ASN A 94 -11.71 -8.26 -5.56
N ASP A 95 -12.09 -9.24 -4.73
CA ASP A 95 -12.81 -9.03 -3.48
C ASP A 95 -11.89 -8.81 -2.25
N LEU A 96 -10.58 -9.07 -2.40
CA LEU A 96 -9.60 -9.01 -1.30
C LEU A 96 -9.47 -7.63 -0.63
N PRO A 97 -9.50 -6.49 -1.37
CA PRO A 97 -9.44 -5.18 -0.75
C PRO A 97 -10.64 -4.91 0.14
N TYR A 98 -11.84 -5.29 -0.27
CA TYR A 98 -13.06 -5.08 0.51
C TYR A 98 -12.97 -5.76 1.89
N ILE A 99 -12.48 -6.99 1.92
CA ILE A 99 -12.25 -7.76 3.16
C ILE A 99 -11.16 -7.11 4.01
N SER A 100 -10.07 -6.68 3.39
CA SER A 100 -8.86 -6.21 4.09
C SER A 100 -9.01 -4.79 4.65
N PHE A 101 -9.76 -3.92 3.96
CA PHE A 101 -9.95 -2.51 4.35
C PHE A 101 -11.05 -2.30 5.39
N LEU A 102 -12.01 -3.20 5.51
CA LEU A 102 -13.17 -3.01 6.39
C LEU A 102 -12.80 -2.69 7.86
N PRO A 103 -11.82 -3.36 8.51
CA PRO A 103 -11.40 -2.98 9.86
C PRO A 103 -10.82 -1.56 9.95
N SER A 104 -10.12 -1.11 8.91
CA SER A 104 -9.57 0.25 8.85
C SER A 104 -10.67 1.29 8.71
N TYR A 105 -11.67 1.04 7.85
CA TYR A 105 -12.84 1.91 7.74
C TYR A 105 -13.62 1.99 9.05
N ALA A 106 -13.81 0.87 9.75
CA ALA A 106 -14.45 0.86 11.06
C ALA A 106 -13.69 1.68 12.12
N ALA A 107 -12.35 1.63 12.11
CA ALA A 107 -11.51 2.45 12.99
C ALA A 107 -11.65 3.94 12.67
N VAL A 108 -11.62 4.31 11.39
CA VAL A 108 -11.78 5.69 10.91
C VAL A 108 -13.19 6.21 11.23
N ALA A 109 -14.23 5.41 11.02
CA ALA A 109 -15.61 5.76 11.34
C ALA A 109 -15.83 6.01 12.84
N CYS A 110 -15.22 5.19 13.70
CA CYS A 110 -15.18 5.43 15.14
C CYS A 110 -14.46 6.76 15.46
N TYR A 111 -13.24 6.97 14.93
CA TYR A 111 -12.41 8.14 15.23
C TYR A 111 -13.11 9.46 14.84
N HIS A 112 -13.76 9.47 13.68
CA HIS A 112 -14.51 10.63 13.18
C HIS A 112 -15.97 10.68 13.68
N LYS A 113 -16.37 9.79 14.60
CA LYS A 113 -17.72 9.74 15.21
C LYS A 113 -18.85 9.59 14.18
N VAL A 114 -18.56 8.91 13.07
CA VAL A 114 -19.52 8.55 12.03
C VAL A 114 -20.41 7.40 12.50
N THR A 115 -19.86 6.50 13.31
CA THR A 115 -20.58 5.43 13.99
C THR A 115 -20.38 5.56 15.50
N GLN A 116 -21.24 4.88 16.28
CA GLN A 116 -21.08 4.82 17.72
C GLN A 116 -19.77 4.10 18.05
N CYS A 117 -18.74 4.84 18.46
CA CYS A 117 -17.49 4.21 18.83
C CYS A 117 -17.62 3.48 20.18
N PRO A 118 -17.32 2.18 20.24
CA PRO A 118 -17.35 1.43 21.49
C PRO A 118 -16.19 1.82 22.40
N ALA A 119 -16.38 1.60 23.71
CA ALA A 119 -15.36 1.90 24.71
C ALA A 119 -14.10 1.03 24.56
N ASP A 120 -14.27 -0.22 24.11
CA ASP A 120 -13.18 -1.16 23.81
C ASP A 120 -12.98 -1.26 22.29
N LEU A 121 -12.14 -0.35 21.77
CA LEU A 121 -11.80 -0.31 20.35
C LEU A 121 -11.07 -1.59 19.89
N PRO A 122 -10.08 -2.15 20.62
CA PRO A 122 -9.46 -3.43 20.25
C PRO A 122 -10.46 -4.58 20.08
N ALA A 123 -11.38 -4.79 21.03
CA ALA A 123 -12.37 -5.85 20.94
C ALA A 123 -13.33 -5.64 19.76
N TYR A 124 -13.76 -4.41 19.52
CA TYR A 124 -14.57 -4.05 18.37
C TYR A 124 -13.87 -4.34 17.04
N LEU A 125 -12.62 -3.90 16.89
CA LEU A 125 -11.86 -4.18 15.67
C LEU A 125 -11.64 -5.67 15.44
N GLN A 126 -11.55 -6.48 16.51
CA GLN A 126 -11.50 -7.93 16.38
C GLN A 126 -12.83 -8.51 15.87
N GLN A 127 -13.97 -7.99 16.30
CA GLN A 127 -15.28 -8.38 15.76
C GLN A 127 -15.41 -8.02 14.27
N VAL A 128 -14.99 -6.81 13.89
CA VAL A 128 -14.99 -6.37 12.49
C VAL A 128 -14.10 -7.27 11.63
N LYS A 129 -12.91 -7.64 12.11
CA LYS A 129 -12.02 -8.59 11.42
C LYS A 129 -12.66 -9.96 11.24
N ASN A 130 -13.36 -10.46 12.26
CA ASN A 130 -14.03 -11.76 12.18
C ASN A 130 -15.19 -11.74 11.18
N PHE A 131 -15.99 -10.66 11.17
CA PHE A 131 -17.03 -10.46 10.17
C PHE A 131 -16.46 -10.35 8.75
N ALA A 132 -15.41 -9.55 8.56
CA ALA A 132 -14.76 -9.35 7.27
C ALA A 132 -14.26 -10.67 6.68
N ARG A 133 -13.56 -11.47 7.48
CA ARG A 133 -12.98 -12.76 7.05
C ARG A 133 -13.99 -13.91 6.95
N GLY A 134 -15.16 -13.76 7.54
CA GLY A 134 -16.19 -14.79 7.58
C GLY A 134 -17.35 -14.46 6.64
N GLU A 135 -18.42 -13.95 7.22
CA GLU A 135 -19.69 -13.71 6.53
C GLU A 135 -19.54 -12.78 5.33
N TYR A 136 -18.73 -11.71 5.46
CA TYR A 136 -18.55 -10.75 4.37
C TYR A 136 -17.77 -11.34 3.21
N ALA A 137 -16.66 -12.04 3.48
CA ALA A 137 -15.89 -12.75 2.46
C ALA A 137 -16.74 -13.81 1.73
N SER A 138 -17.56 -14.56 2.48
CA SER A 138 -18.46 -15.58 1.91
C SER A 138 -19.53 -14.95 1.01
N ALA A 139 -20.09 -13.81 1.43
CA ALA A 139 -21.08 -13.08 0.67
C ALA A 139 -20.51 -12.50 -0.64
N LEU A 140 -19.29 -11.97 -0.60
CA LEU A 140 -18.57 -11.51 -1.79
C LEU A 140 -18.33 -12.66 -2.78
N MET A 141 -17.85 -13.81 -2.27
CA MET A 141 -17.60 -15.01 -3.08
C MET A 141 -18.86 -15.55 -3.76
N LEU A 142 -20.02 -15.50 -3.10
CA LEU A 142 -21.30 -15.92 -3.68
C LEU A 142 -21.81 -14.93 -4.74
N GLY A 143 -21.41 -13.66 -4.65
CA GLY A 143 -21.74 -12.62 -5.62
C GLY A 143 -23.24 -12.56 -5.93
N SER A 144 -23.60 -12.73 -7.21
CA SER A 144 -24.99 -12.72 -7.67
C SER A 144 -25.83 -13.92 -7.21
N SER A 145 -25.19 -14.98 -6.71
CA SER A 145 -25.88 -16.17 -6.19
C SER A 145 -26.31 -16.03 -4.73
N LEU A 146 -25.91 -14.94 -4.06
CA LEU A 146 -26.27 -14.68 -2.66
C LEU A 146 -27.80 -14.43 -2.54
N PRO A 147 -28.51 -15.19 -1.69
CA PRO A 147 -29.95 -14.97 -1.47
C PRO A 147 -30.24 -13.54 -1.02
N ALA A 148 -31.34 -12.95 -1.51
CA ALA A 148 -31.67 -11.55 -1.24
C ALA A 148 -31.81 -11.24 0.27
N ALA A 149 -32.31 -12.19 1.06
CA ALA A 149 -32.42 -12.06 2.50
C ALA A 149 -31.04 -12.02 3.18
N GLU A 150 -30.10 -12.87 2.76
CA GLU A 150 -28.73 -12.88 3.26
C GLU A 150 -27.98 -11.62 2.81
N LYS A 151 -28.16 -11.19 1.55
CA LYS A 151 -27.62 -9.91 1.05
C LYS A 151 -28.06 -8.76 1.97
N ALA A 152 -29.35 -8.67 2.30
CA ALA A 152 -29.87 -7.63 3.19
C ALA A 152 -29.22 -7.66 4.59
N GLN A 153 -29.01 -8.84 5.17
CA GLN A 153 -28.34 -9.00 6.47
C GLN A 153 -26.88 -8.54 6.42
N ILE A 154 -26.14 -8.91 5.37
CA ILE A 154 -24.74 -8.49 5.17
C ILE A 154 -24.66 -6.98 4.99
N VAL A 155 -25.56 -6.37 4.21
CA VAL A 155 -25.65 -4.90 4.05
C VAL A 155 -25.84 -4.23 5.40
N GLN A 156 -26.75 -4.76 6.22
CA GLN A 156 -27.07 -4.19 7.52
C GLN A 156 -25.87 -4.26 8.48
N LYS A 157 -25.16 -5.40 8.53
CA LYS A 157 -23.94 -5.54 9.34
C LYS A 157 -22.82 -4.64 8.82
N LEU A 158 -22.62 -4.58 7.50
CA LEU A 158 -21.61 -3.71 6.89
C LEU A 158 -21.87 -2.22 7.21
N ALA A 159 -23.14 -1.79 7.17
CA ALA A 159 -23.52 -0.42 7.52
C ALA A 159 -23.18 -0.07 8.97
N GLN A 160 -23.24 -1.02 9.92
CA GLN A 160 -22.83 -0.76 11.31
C GLN A 160 -21.34 -0.40 11.44
N TYR A 161 -20.51 -0.85 10.49
CA TYR A 161 -19.07 -0.65 10.51
C TYR A 161 -18.59 0.51 9.63
N ASP A 162 -19.28 0.79 8.52
CA ASP A 162 -18.77 1.67 7.46
C ASP A 162 -19.62 2.94 7.20
N ARG A 163 -20.91 3.01 7.59
CA ARG A 163 -21.73 4.20 7.25
C ARG A 163 -22.94 4.52 8.15
N PRO A 164 -23.39 5.79 8.16
CA PRO A 164 -24.81 6.10 8.07
C PRO A 164 -25.27 5.80 6.63
N GLN A 165 -25.82 4.61 6.40
CA GLN A 165 -26.48 4.14 5.15
C GLN A 165 -25.57 3.74 3.96
N ALA A 166 -25.19 2.46 3.91
CA ALA A 166 -24.59 1.81 2.74
C ALA A 166 -25.67 1.42 1.72
N LYS A 167 -25.53 1.89 0.46
CA LYS A 167 -26.20 1.31 -0.71
C LYS A 167 -25.23 0.33 -1.37
N LEU A 168 -25.60 -0.94 -1.40
CA LEU A 168 -25.03 -1.94 -2.31
C LEU A 168 -25.80 -1.82 -3.63
N HIS A 169 -25.11 -1.50 -4.72
CA HIS A 169 -25.66 -1.59 -6.08
C HIS A 169 -25.83 -3.06 -6.50
#